data_AF-A0A0G0T2S7-F1
#
_entry.id   AF-A0A0G0T2S7-F1
#
_cell.length_a   1.000
_cell.length_b   1.000
_cell.length_c   1.000
_cell.angle_alpha   90.00
_cell.angle_beta   90.00
_cell.angle_gamma   90.00
#
_symmetry.space_group_name_H-M   'P 1'
#
loop_
_entity.id
_entity.type
_entity.pdbx_description
1 polymer ?
#
loop_
_entity_poly.entity_id
_entity_poly.type
_entity_poly.pdbx_seq_one_letter_code
_entity_poly.pdbx_strand_id
1 'polypeptide(L)'
;GVDDTWADMVSSLSLEMEGDEVDSISAYADAVDDLTGDLHFTNLDLLIDEGDTVNFKVVAKIRAIAAEAGDDTFEQGDTFVVSFPTADLEDADTDVEDANGDAVGAADLTGSAIGEIQTFFSSGVIVDMGTVTYETVTDGADTTQVTYNIPLTVTAFGDTRYLGLSADKEAAVASISASQAFSYAFQDTAAPSTDLMAGTSSSTFTCSADIEATTAYRLDEGDAVTCTLQVILTVPENLATSMRVHVEGVQTYLAAALADGVDELIQSLTPVEDFQTGYKFITS
;
A
#
# COMPACT_ATOMS: atom_id res chain seq x y z
N GLY A 1 8.24 17.59 -8.74
CA GLY A 1 9.57 17.65 -9.32
C GLY A 1 9.40 18.31 -10.65
N VAL A 2 10.21 17.92 -11.63
CA VAL A 2 9.63 17.62 -12.93
C VAL A 2 8.69 16.44 -12.67
N ASP A 3 7.48 16.46 -13.23
CA ASP A 3 6.53 15.37 -13.02
C ASP A 3 6.96 14.21 -13.92
N ASP A 4 7.29 13.07 -13.32
CA ASP A 4 7.88 11.93 -14.03
C ASP A 4 6.81 11.22 -14.85
N THR A 5 7.07 11.01 -16.14
CA THR A 5 6.06 10.40 -17.01
C THR A 5 6.00 8.89 -16.77
N TRP A 6 4.86 8.27 -17.03
CA TRP A 6 4.73 6.81 -16.91
C TRP A 6 5.76 6.06 -17.80
N ALA A 7 6.19 6.68 -18.91
CA ALA A 7 7.16 6.12 -19.85
C ALA A 7 8.61 6.12 -19.33
N ASP A 8 8.88 6.96 -18.34
CA ASP A 8 10.16 7.01 -17.64
C ASP A 8 10.29 5.91 -16.59
N MET A 9 9.16 5.49 -16.02
CA MET A 9 9.08 4.39 -15.06
C MET A 9 8.98 3.02 -15.75
N VAL A 10 8.19 2.93 -16.82
CA VAL A 10 7.84 1.66 -17.45
C VAL A 10 8.59 1.48 -18.76
N SER A 11 9.16 0.30 -18.99
CA SER A 11 9.81 -0.05 -20.26
C SER A 11 8.80 -0.62 -21.27
N SER A 12 7.85 -1.41 -20.80
CA SER A 12 6.77 -2.00 -21.59
C SER A 12 5.63 -2.47 -20.69
N LEU A 13 4.43 -2.51 -21.26
CA LEU A 13 3.24 -3.13 -20.69
C LEU A 13 2.85 -4.29 -21.59
N SER A 14 2.54 -5.43 -20.99
CA SER A 14 1.99 -6.59 -21.71
C SER A 14 0.64 -6.96 -21.14
N LEU A 15 -0.28 -7.31 -22.04
CA LEU A 15 -1.54 -7.93 -21.69
C LEU A 15 -1.36 -9.44 -21.78
N GLU A 16 -1.57 -10.13 -20.67
CA GLU A 16 -1.51 -11.58 -20.57
C GLU A 16 -2.93 -12.16 -20.45
N MET A 17 -3.19 -13.23 -21.20
CA MET A 17 -4.41 -14.02 -21.13
C MET A 17 -4.02 -15.48 -20.91
N GLU A 18 -4.55 -16.10 -19.85
CA GLU A 18 -4.21 -17.48 -19.45
C GLU A 18 -2.70 -17.76 -19.26
N GLY A 19 -1.91 -16.70 -19.01
CA GLY A 19 -0.46 -16.78 -18.82
C GLY A 19 0.38 -16.59 -20.08
N ASP A 20 -0.26 -16.41 -21.24
CA ASP A 20 0.42 -16.07 -22.50
C ASP A 20 0.23 -14.58 -22.82
N GLU A 21 1.28 -13.93 -23.33
CA GLU A 21 1.21 -12.55 -23.83
C GLU A 21 0.35 -12.52 -25.10
N VAL A 22 -0.72 -11.72 -25.10
CA VAL A 22 -1.63 -11.53 -26.24
C VAL A 22 -1.38 -10.21 -26.96
N ASP A 23 -0.92 -9.19 -26.24
CA ASP A 23 -0.52 -7.90 -26.81
C ASP A 23 0.52 -7.20 -25.91
N SER A 24 1.27 -6.26 -26.47
CA SER A 24 2.22 -5.46 -25.71
C SER A 24 2.44 -4.06 -26.29
N ILE A 25 2.64 -3.11 -25.37
CA ILE A 25 2.90 -1.70 -25.65
C ILE A 25 4.31 -1.39 -25.16
N SER A 26 5.15 -0.85 -26.04
CA SER A 26 6.48 -0.36 -25.67
C SER A 26 6.40 1.11 -25.29
N ALA A 27 7.01 1.50 -24.16
CA ALA A 27 6.96 2.88 -23.66
C ALA A 27 7.62 3.91 -24.61
N TYR A 28 8.41 3.47 -25.59
CA TYR A 28 9.23 4.34 -26.44
C TYR A 28 8.58 4.82 -27.74
N ALA A 29 7.34 4.44 -28.05
CA ALA A 29 6.74 4.78 -29.34
C ALA A 29 5.73 5.93 -29.30
N ASP A 30 5.05 6.18 -28.18
CA ASP A 30 3.88 7.07 -28.14
C ASP A 30 3.74 7.96 -26.90
N ALA A 31 4.73 7.98 -26.01
CA ALA A 31 4.67 8.83 -24.83
C ALA A 31 4.89 10.31 -25.22
N VAL A 32 3.78 11.00 -25.46
CA VAL A 32 3.66 12.42 -25.15
C VAL A 32 4.01 12.58 -23.66
N ASP A 33 4.62 13.71 -23.32
CA ASP A 33 5.17 14.14 -22.03
C ASP A 33 4.12 14.21 -20.88
N ASP A 34 3.29 13.17 -20.74
CA ASP A 34 2.11 13.14 -19.88
C ASP A 34 2.32 12.19 -18.68
N LEU A 35 1.94 12.71 -17.51
CA LEU A 35 1.93 12.02 -16.21
C LEU A 35 0.96 10.82 -16.19
N THR A 36 -0.05 10.85 -17.07
CA THR A 36 -1.09 9.83 -17.22
C THR A 36 -1.29 9.57 -18.71
N GLY A 37 -1.40 8.31 -19.13
CA GLY A 37 -1.66 7.97 -20.52
C GLY A 37 -2.79 6.96 -20.64
N ASP A 38 -3.67 7.19 -21.63
CA ASP A 38 -4.63 6.18 -22.08
C ASP A 38 -3.89 5.24 -23.04
N LEU A 39 -3.95 3.94 -22.75
CA LEU A 39 -3.19 2.92 -23.47
C LEU A 39 -4.13 1.84 -23.98
N HIS A 40 -4.07 1.59 -25.28
CA HIS A 40 -4.95 0.64 -25.96
C HIS A 40 -4.17 -0.58 -26.42
N PHE A 41 -4.61 -1.77 -25.97
CA PHE A 41 -4.21 -3.04 -26.57
C PHE A 41 -5.13 -3.31 -27.76
N THR A 42 -4.57 -3.38 -28.97
CA THR A 42 -5.33 -3.40 -30.23
C THR A 42 -5.32 -4.75 -30.91
N ASN A 43 -4.48 -5.69 -30.47
CA ASN A 43 -4.34 -7.00 -31.09
C ASN A 43 -5.16 -8.08 -30.37
N LEU A 44 -6.38 -7.73 -29.98
CA LEU A 44 -7.34 -8.65 -29.35
C LEU A 44 -8.45 -8.99 -30.33
N ASP A 45 -8.48 -10.24 -30.79
CA ASP A 45 -9.58 -10.82 -31.56
C ASP A 45 -10.07 -12.06 -30.80
N LEU A 46 -11.14 -11.90 -30.02
CA LEU A 46 -11.62 -12.88 -29.07
C LEU A 46 -13.12 -13.14 -29.28
N LEU A 47 -13.48 -14.42 -29.35
CA LEU A 47 -14.86 -14.86 -29.25
C LEU A 47 -15.13 -15.32 -27.82
N ILE A 48 -16.08 -14.65 -27.15
CA ILE A 48 -16.50 -14.99 -25.79
C ILE A 48 -17.93 -15.54 -25.88
N ASP A 49 -18.10 -16.83 -25.59
CA ASP A 49 -19.42 -17.46 -25.61
C ASP A 49 -20.28 -17.03 -24.40
N GLU A 50 -21.61 -17.17 -24.52
CA GLU A 50 -22.53 -16.83 -23.44
C GLU A 50 -22.20 -17.61 -22.16
N GLY A 51 -21.92 -16.88 -21.08
CA GLY A 51 -21.61 -17.46 -19.78
C GLY A 51 -20.13 -17.75 -19.56
N ASP A 52 -19.27 -17.55 -20.57
CA ASP A 52 -17.83 -17.65 -20.42
C ASP A 52 -17.24 -16.39 -19.80
N THR A 53 -16.06 -16.53 -19.20
CA THR A 53 -15.31 -15.41 -18.60
C THR A 53 -13.87 -15.51 -19.04
N VAL A 54 -13.33 -14.42 -19.57
CA VAL A 54 -11.92 -14.29 -19.91
C VAL A 54 -11.25 -13.43 -18.85
N ASN A 55 -10.11 -13.90 -18.34
CA ASN A 55 -9.31 -13.16 -17.37
C ASN A 55 -8.08 -12.58 -18.05
N PHE A 56 -7.89 -11.28 -17.87
CA PHE A 56 -6.72 -10.57 -18.34
C PHE A 56 -5.87 -10.13 -17.16
N LYS A 57 -4.57 -10.02 -17.41
CA LYS A 57 -3.60 -9.47 -16.48
C LYS A 57 -2.69 -8.50 -17.22
N VAL A 58 -2.60 -7.27 -16.73
CA VAL A 58 -1.59 -6.32 -17.22
C VAL A 58 -0.31 -6.52 -16.42
N VAL A 59 0.80 -6.69 -17.13
CA VAL A 59 2.14 -6.81 -16.55
C VAL A 59 3.00 -5.65 -17.01
N ALA A 60 3.45 -4.85 -16.06
CA ALA A 60 4.37 -3.75 -16.31
C ALA A 60 5.82 -4.20 -16.07
N LYS A 61 6.70 -3.98 -17.05
CA LYS A 61 8.15 -4.13 -16.87
C LYS A 61 8.73 -2.80 -16.46
N ILE A 62 9.02 -2.67 -15.18
CA ILE A 62 9.53 -1.43 -14.58
C ILE A 62 11.04 -1.29 -14.87
N ARG A 63 11.47 -0.06 -15.14
CA ARG A 63 12.88 0.30 -15.34
C ARG A 63 13.62 0.25 -13.99
N ALA A 64 14.94 0.38 -14.03
CA ALA A 64 15.69 0.57 -12.79
C ALA A 64 15.52 2.02 -12.32
N ILE A 65 15.33 2.21 -11.01
CA ILE A 65 15.35 3.55 -10.40
C ILE A 65 16.74 4.14 -10.59
N ALA A 66 16.82 5.41 -11.00
CA ALA A 66 18.08 6.10 -11.21
C ALA A 66 18.89 6.18 -9.90
N ALA A 67 20.19 5.87 -9.97
CA ALA A 67 21.07 5.88 -8.80
C ALA A 67 21.43 7.29 -8.31
N GLU A 68 21.27 8.31 -9.16
CA GLU A 68 21.58 9.71 -8.87
C GLU A 68 20.48 10.59 -9.47
N ALA A 69 19.90 11.48 -8.66
CA ALA A 69 18.97 12.49 -9.15
C ALA A 69 19.71 13.42 -10.14
N GLY A 70 19.34 13.40 -11.42
CA GLY A 70 19.93 14.35 -12.35
C GLY A 70 19.84 14.10 -13.85
N ASP A 71 19.31 12.97 -14.34
CA ASP A 71 19.06 12.81 -15.78
C ASP A 71 18.01 11.74 -16.16
N ASP A 72 17.54 10.93 -15.20
CA ASP A 72 16.44 9.97 -15.37
C ASP A 72 15.35 10.30 -14.35
N THR A 73 14.12 10.43 -14.83
CA THR A 73 12.92 10.88 -14.09
C THR A 73 12.34 9.81 -13.16
N PHE A 74 12.67 8.52 -13.30
CA PHE A 74 12.18 7.52 -12.34
C PHE A 74 13.02 7.50 -11.03
N GLU A 75 12.45 8.07 -9.97
CA GLU A 75 13.04 8.27 -8.64
C GLU A 75 12.41 7.36 -7.56
N GLN A 76 13.00 7.34 -6.36
CA GLN A 76 12.46 6.60 -5.22
C GLN A 76 11.21 7.30 -4.66
N GLY A 77 10.16 6.53 -4.38
CA GLY A 77 8.88 7.06 -3.92
C GLY A 77 7.89 7.33 -5.05
N ASP A 78 8.31 7.21 -6.31
CA ASP A 78 7.39 7.31 -7.44
C ASP A 78 6.35 6.19 -7.40
N THR A 79 5.16 6.51 -7.90
CA THR A 79 4.00 5.63 -7.82
C THR A 79 3.47 5.28 -9.20
N PHE A 80 3.04 4.03 -9.38
CA PHE A 80 2.40 3.57 -10.61
C PHE A 80 1.09 2.85 -10.29
N VAL A 81 0.07 3.12 -11.09
CA VAL A 81 -1.22 2.43 -11.04
C VAL A 81 -1.72 2.22 -12.46
N VAL A 82 -2.31 1.06 -12.72
CA VAL A 82 -3.03 0.77 -13.97
C VAL A 82 -4.48 0.54 -13.59
N SER A 83 -5.39 1.17 -14.31
CA SER A 83 -6.83 1.01 -14.08
C SER A 83 -7.58 0.98 -15.39
N PHE A 84 -8.69 0.26 -15.39
CA PHE A 84 -9.69 0.18 -16.44
C PHE A 84 -11.05 0.53 -15.81
N PRO A 85 -11.38 1.82 -15.63
CA PRO A 85 -12.67 2.25 -15.12
C PRO A 85 -13.81 1.98 -16.11
N THR A 86 -15.04 1.92 -15.61
CA THR A 86 -16.25 1.71 -16.44
C THR A 86 -16.44 2.80 -17.50
N ALA A 87 -15.94 4.01 -17.28
CA ALA A 87 -16.01 5.10 -18.25
C ALA A 87 -15.25 4.77 -19.55
N ASP A 88 -14.20 3.95 -19.46
CA ASP A 88 -13.37 3.59 -20.61
C ASP A 88 -14.02 2.49 -21.48
N LEU A 89 -15.05 1.80 -20.96
CA LEU A 89 -15.90 0.92 -21.77
C LEU A 89 -16.78 1.69 -22.76
N GLU A 90 -17.03 2.97 -22.50
CA GLU A 90 -17.84 3.83 -23.37
C GLU A 90 -17.02 4.50 -24.48
N ASP A 91 -15.71 4.26 -24.51
CA ASP A 91 -14.83 4.84 -25.52
C ASP A 91 -15.05 4.19 -26.90
N ALA A 92 -14.92 5.01 -27.94
CA ALA A 92 -15.15 4.61 -29.34
C ALA A 92 -14.18 3.53 -29.85
N ASP A 93 -13.14 3.23 -29.06
CA ASP A 93 -12.09 2.28 -29.38
C ASP A 93 -12.39 0.85 -28.88
N THR A 94 -13.49 0.64 -28.14
CA THR A 94 -13.92 -0.72 -27.76
C THR A 94 -14.81 -1.31 -28.86
N ASP A 95 -14.23 -2.17 -29.71
CA ASP A 95 -14.96 -2.87 -30.78
C ASP A 95 -15.47 -4.24 -30.28
N VAL A 96 -16.73 -4.28 -29.83
CA VAL A 96 -17.41 -5.50 -29.39
C VAL A 96 -18.61 -5.74 -30.28
N GLU A 97 -18.65 -6.90 -30.94
CA GLU A 97 -19.77 -7.35 -31.76
C GLU A 97 -20.55 -8.48 -31.06
N ASP A 98 -21.87 -8.51 -31.26
CA ASP A 98 -22.72 -9.62 -30.85
C ASP A 98 -22.63 -10.80 -31.84
N ALA A 99 -23.31 -11.91 -31.53
CA ALA A 99 -23.31 -13.10 -32.39
C ALA A 99 -23.90 -12.88 -33.81
N ASN A 100 -24.60 -11.77 -34.04
CA ASN A 100 -25.14 -11.39 -35.35
C ASN A 100 -24.18 -10.48 -36.13
N GLY A 101 -23.06 -10.05 -35.52
CA GLY A 101 -22.13 -9.06 -36.06
C GLY A 101 -22.62 -7.63 -35.88
N ASP A 102 -23.57 -7.39 -34.96
CA ASP A 102 -24.02 -6.05 -34.61
C ASP A 102 -23.16 -5.51 -33.47
N ALA A 103 -22.73 -4.24 -33.56
CA ALA A 103 -21.96 -3.60 -32.49
C ALA A 103 -22.78 -3.53 -31.18
N VAL A 104 -22.17 -3.94 -30.08
CA VAL A 104 -22.75 -3.89 -28.74
C VAL A 104 -22.76 -2.44 -28.24
N GLY A 105 -23.90 -1.97 -27.74
CA GLY A 105 -24.00 -0.61 -27.23
C GLY A 105 -23.24 -0.45 -25.91
N ALA A 106 -22.69 0.74 -25.66
CA ALA A 106 -21.99 1.05 -24.41
C ALA A 106 -22.82 0.75 -23.15
N ALA A 107 -24.15 0.95 -23.21
CA ALA A 107 -25.05 0.66 -22.09
C ALA A 107 -25.21 -0.84 -21.78
N ASP A 108 -24.82 -1.71 -22.70
CA ASP A 108 -24.86 -3.17 -22.55
C ASP A 108 -23.51 -3.73 -22.06
N LEU A 109 -22.44 -2.92 -22.08
CA LEU A 109 -21.13 -3.26 -21.55
C LEU A 109 -21.06 -2.95 -20.05
N THR A 110 -20.48 -3.86 -19.27
CA THR A 110 -20.25 -3.64 -17.84
C THR A 110 -18.90 -4.19 -17.44
N GLY A 111 -18.23 -3.52 -16.51
CA GLY A 111 -16.94 -3.95 -15.99
C GLY A 111 -16.12 -2.80 -15.45
N SER A 112 -15.17 -3.14 -14.59
CA SER A 112 -14.10 -2.25 -14.16
C SER A 112 -13.01 -3.08 -13.52
N ALA A 113 -11.75 -2.71 -13.73
CA ALA A 113 -10.62 -3.25 -12.99
C ALA A 113 -9.74 -2.08 -12.54
N ILE A 114 -9.86 -1.69 -11.27
CA ILE A 114 -9.05 -0.60 -10.71
C ILE A 114 -7.86 -1.24 -9.99
N GLY A 115 -6.65 -0.92 -10.43
CA GLY A 115 -5.43 -1.37 -9.77
C GLY A 115 -5.14 -0.55 -8.52
N GLU A 116 -4.24 -1.08 -7.69
CA GLU A 116 -3.73 -0.38 -6.52
C GLU A 116 -2.53 0.48 -6.89
N ILE A 117 -2.34 1.57 -6.15
CA ILE A 117 -1.15 2.41 -6.25
C ILE A 117 0.03 1.64 -5.69
N GLN A 118 1.04 1.40 -6.54
CA GLN A 118 2.30 0.77 -6.15
C GLN A 118 3.37 1.84 -6.04
N THR A 119 4.14 1.84 -4.95
CA THR A 119 5.26 2.77 -4.73
C THR A 119 6.58 2.04 -4.92
N PHE A 120 7.54 2.63 -5.63
CA PHE A 120 8.82 1.99 -5.92
C PHE A 120 9.97 2.53 -5.09
N PHE A 121 10.79 1.61 -4.57
CA PHE A 121 12.00 1.92 -3.84
C PHE A 121 13.11 0.97 -4.29
N SER A 122 14.34 1.47 -4.36
CA SER A 122 15.52 0.64 -4.65
C SER A 122 16.05 -0.04 -3.38
N SER A 123 15.69 0.49 -2.22
CA SER A 123 16.07 -0.01 -0.91
C SER A 123 15.04 0.43 0.14
N GLY A 124 14.83 -0.35 1.19
CA GLY A 124 13.82 -0.06 2.21
C GLY A 124 13.38 -1.29 2.98
N VAL A 125 12.10 -1.33 3.37
CA VAL A 125 11.49 -2.49 4.01
C VAL A 125 10.19 -2.90 3.33
N ILE A 126 9.93 -4.20 3.33
CA ILE A 126 8.63 -4.78 3.04
C ILE A 126 7.99 -5.09 4.39
N VAL A 127 6.73 -4.71 4.55
CA VAL A 127 5.95 -4.98 5.77
C VAL A 127 4.74 -5.82 5.39
N ASP A 128 4.60 -6.97 6.03
CA ASP A 128 3.40 -7.82 5.93
C ASP A 128 2.64 -7.80 7.26
N MET A 129 1.36 -7.44 7.22
CA MET A 129 0.50 -7.52 8.40
C MET A 129 -0.13 -8.91 8.51
N GLY A 130 0.14 -9.60 9.60
CA GLY A 130 -0.41 -10.93 9.86
C GLY A 130 -1.84 -10.88 10.44
N THR A 131 -2.33 -12.04 10.87
CA THR A 131 -3.67 -12.13 11.47
C THR A 131 -3.74 -11.42 12.82
N VAL A 132 -4.51 -10.32 12.85
CA VAL A 132 -4.75 -9.52 14.05
C VAL A 132 -5.60 -10.29 15.06
N THR A 133 -5.24 -10.18 16.34
CA THR A 133 -6.07 -10.67 17.45
C THR A 133 -6.44 -9.51 18.38
N TYR A 134 -7.51 -9.69 19.15
CA TYR A 134 -7.96 -8.67 20.09
C TYR A 134 -8.44 -9.26 21.41
N GLU A 135 -8.23 -8.51 22.48
CA GLU A 135 -8.69 -8.84 23.83
C GLU A 135 -9.48 -7.65 24.38
N THR A 136 -10.64 -7.91 24.96
CA THR A 136 -11.44 -6.89 25.65
C THR A 136 -11.22 -7.04 27.14
N VAL A 137 -10.74 -5.98 27.78
CA VAL A 137 -10.60 -5.90 29.23
C VAL A 137 -11.53 -4.79 29.72
N THR A 138 -12.58 -5.18 30.43
CA THR A 138 -13.38 -4.22 31.20
C THR A 138 -12.65 -4.01 32.51
N ASP A 139 -12.05 -2.83 32.71
CA ASP A 139 -11.60 -2.43 34.03
C ASP A 139 -12.81 -1.85 34.77
N GLY A 140 -13.01 -2.27 36.02
CA GLY A 140 -14.23 -2.00 36.78
C GLY A 140 -14.52 -0.50 36.94
N ALA A 141 -15.82 -0.23 37.15
CA ALA A 141 -16.51 1.05 37.24
C ALA A 141 -16.85 1.70 35.88
N ASP A 142 -15.95 2.34 35.13
CA ASP A 142 -16.41 3.30 34.10
C ASP A 142 -15.59 3.33 32.78
N THR A 143 -14.76 2.32 32.47
CA THR A 143 -13.94 2.32 31.23
C THR A 143 -13.84 0.96 30.57
N THR A 144 -13.89 0.93 29.24
CA THR A 144 -13.61 -0.29 28.46
C THR A 144 -12.27 -0.16 27.75
N GLN A 145 -11.42 -1.15 27.92
CA GLN A 145 -10.16 -1.28 27.20
C GLN A 145 -10.27 -2.37 26.13
N VAL A 146 -9.73 -2.07 24.96
CA VAL A 146 -9.54 -3.05 23.89
C VAL A 146 -8.07 -3.07 23.51
N THR A 147 -7.47 -4.24 23.58
CA THR A 147 -6.10 -4.50 23.17
C THR A 147 -6.11 -5.15 21.81
N TYR A 148 -5.52 -4.50 20.82
CA TYR A 148 -5.24 -5.06 19.50
C TYR A 148 -3.81 -5.59 19.49
N ASN A 149 -3.61 -6.84 19.12
CA ASN A 149 -2.29 -7.42 18.87
C ASN A 149 -2.13 -7.60 17.36
N ILE A 150 -1.25 -6.79 16.77
CA ILE A 150 -1.01 -6.68 15.34
C ILE A 150 0.37 -7.29 15.05
N PRO A 151 0.42 -8.53 14.54
CA PRO A 151 1.67 -9.13 14.11
C PRO A 151 2.13 -8.49 12.79
N LEU A 152 3.40 -8.15 12.70
CA LEU A 152 4.03 -7.55 11.53
C LEU A 152 5.26 -8.37 11.17
N THR A 153 5.47 -8.67 9.90
CA THR A 153 6.73 -9.22 9.39
C THR A 153 7.42 -8.12 8.60
N VAL A 154 8.66 -7.79 8.96
CA VAL A 154 9.42 -6.71 8.33
C VAL A 154 10.66 -7.31 7.69
N THR A 155 10.87 -7.05 6.40
CA THR A 155 12.03 -7.56 5.64
C THR A 155 12.76 -6.40 5.00
N ALA A 156 14.03 -6.20 5.33
CA ALA A 156 14.84 -5.17 4.68
C ALA A 156 15.31 -5.62 3.29
N PHE A 157 15.46 -4.69 2.36
CA PHE A 157 16.00 -4.95 1.03
C PHE A 157 16.89 -3.78 0.56
N GLY A 158 17.83 -4.08 -0.33
CA GLY A 158 18.77 -3.10 -0.89
C GLY A 158 19.93 -2.77 0.05
N ASP A 159 19.67 -2.59 1.35
CA ASP A 159 20.71 -2.58 2.39
C ASP A 159 20.17 -3.05 3.75
N THR A 160 21.07 -3.15 4.73
CA THR A 160 20.69 -3.23 6.16
C THR A 160 19.95 -1.97 6.58
N ARG A 161 18.84 -2.16 7.31
CA ARG A 161 18.01 -1.08 7.85
C ARG A 161 17.91 -1.19 9.36
N TYR A 162 17.53 -0.10 9.99
CA TYR A 162 17.32 -0.03 11.43
C TYR A 162 15.92 0.48 11.72
N LEU A 163 15.17 -0.26 12.53
CA LEU A 163 13.78 0.02 12.85
C LEU A 163 13.70 0.56 14.29
N GLY A 164 12.92 1.61 14.52
CA GLY A 164 12.77 2.20 15.86
C GLY A 164 12.28 1.19 16.91
N LEU A 165 12.35 1.57 18.19
CA LEU A 165 11.99 0.67 19.30
C LEU A 165 10.54 0.84 19.77
N SER A 166 9.82 1.83 19.24
CA SER A 166 8.47 2.18 19.67
C SER A 166 7.54 2.37 18.49
N ALA A 167 6.24 2.43 18.74
CA ALA A 167 5.25 2.87 17.76
C ALA A 167 4.44 3.99 18.40
N ASP A 168 4.07 5.01 17.63
CA ASP A 168 3.35 6.15 18.16
C ASP A 168 2.01 6.35 17.47
N LYS A 169 1.07 6.94 18.22
CA LYS A 169 -0.22 7.31 17.69
C LYS A 169 -0.06 8.64 16.96
N GLU A 170 0.09 8.58 15.65
CA GLU A 170 0.26 9.74 14.78
C GLU A 170 -0.64 9.56 13.57
N ALA A 171 -1.31 10.64 13.17
CA ALA A 171 -2.23 10.66 12.03
C ALA A 171 -1.52 11.05 10.71
N ALA A 172 -0.19 11.09 10.73
CA ALA A 172 0.61 11.39 9.56
C ALA A 172 1.97 10.68 9.62
N VAL A 173 2.29 9.99 8.54
CA VAL A 173 3.59 9.33 8.32
C VAL A 173 4.78 10.30 8.45
N ALA A 174 4.58 11.59 8.17
CA ALA A 174 5.62 12.61 8.25
C ALA A 174 5.95 13.13 9.68
N SER A 175 5.24 12.68 10.72
CA SER A 175 5.48 13.10 12.12
C SER A 175 6.20 12.07 12.99
N ILE A 176 6.62 10.93 12.40
CA ILE A 176 7.34 9.88 13.11
C ILE A 176 8.76 10.37 13.48
N SER A 177 9.18 10.17 14.73
CA SER A 177 10.47 10.56 15.26
C SER A 177 11.51 9.43 15.20
N ALA A 178 12.80 9.79 15.29
CA ALA A 178 13.96 8.89 15.25
C ALA A 178 13.89 7.60 16.12
N SER A 179 13.04 7.58 17.15
CA SER A 179 12.87 6.46 18.08
C SER A 179 11.69 5.53 17.76
N GLN A 180 10.90 5.88 16.76
CA GLN A 180 9.65 5.23 16.39
C GLN A 180 9.83 4.43 15.09
N ALA A 181 9.24 3.24 15.08
CA ALA A 181 9.22 2.29 13.98
C ALA A 181 7.97 2.46 13.13
N PHE A 182 6.83 2.68 13.77
CA PHE A 182 5.52 2.72 13.11
C PHE A 182 4.68 3.88 13.64
N SER A 183 3.91 4.49 12.75
CA SER A 183 2.73 5.30 13.11
C SER A 183 1.47 4.46 13.01
N TYR A 184 0.52 4.73 13.91
CA TYR A 184 -0.81 4.18 13.81
C TYR A 184 -1.87 5.21 14.19
N ALA A 185 -3.06 5.02 13.64
CA ALA A 185 -4.25 5.79 13.97
C ALA A 185 -5.43 4.87 14.29
N PHE A 186 -6.52 5.47 14.78
CA PHE A 186 -7.80 4.79 14.92
C PHE A 186 -8.81 5.33 13.92
N GLN A 187 -9.73 4.49 13.46
CA GLN A 187 -10.83 4.92 12.59
C GLN A 187 -12.15 4.38 13.12
N ASP A 188 -13.22 5.17 12.98
CA ASP A 188 -14.59 4.79 13.35
C ASP A 188 -15.35 4.42 12.07
N THR A 189 -16.18 3.39 12.11
CA THR A 189 -17.14 3.06 11.05
C THR A 189 -17.99 4.24 10.56
N ALA A 190 -18.29 5.23 11.42
CA ALA A 190 -19.05 6.42 11.06
C ALA A 190 -18.24 7.44 10.25
N ALA A 191 -16.91 7.36 10.30
CA ALA A 191 -15.99 8.23 9.57
C ALA A 191 -14.71 7.43 9.20
N PRO A 192 -14.84 6.44 8.30
CA PRO A 192 -13.81 5.44 8.04
C PRO A 192 -12.56 6.01 7.36
N SER A 193 -12.68 7.19 6.76
CA SER A 193 -11.60 7.92 6.08
C SER A 193 -10.95 9.00 6.93
N THR A 194 -11.32 9.10 8.21
CA THR A 194 -10.73 10.08 9.13
C THR A 194 -10.05 9.38 10.27
N ASP A 195 -8.76 9.66 10.41
CA ASP A 195 -7.98 9.19 11.53
C ASP A 195 -8.39 9.96 12.80
N LEU A 196 -8.94 9.21 13.74
CA LEU A 196 -9.41 9.67 15.03
C LEU A 196 -8.30 9.56 16.05
N MET A 197 -7.94 10.71 16.63
CA MET A 197 -7.06 10.79 17.79
C MET A 197 -7.80 10.63 19.14
N ALA A 198 -9.12 10.45 19.12
CA ALA A 198 -9.97 10.53 20.31
C ALA A 198 -9.88 9.26 21.19
N GLY A 199 -9.44 9.44 22.44
CA GLY A 199 -9.23 8.39 23.43
C GLY A 199 -7.80 8.37 23.95
N THR A 200 -7.60 7.93 25.19
CA THR A 200 -6.26 7.61 25.69
C THR A 200 -5.86 6.26 25.15
N SER A 201 -4.70 6.20 24.50
CA SER A 201 -4.12 4.96 24.00
C SER A 201 -2.72 4.79 24.52
N SER A 202 -2.28 3.54 24.57
CA SER A 202 -0.88 3.19 24.78
C SER A 202 -0.50 2.08 23.82
N SER A 203 0.74 2.09 23.35
CA SER A 203 1.29 1.07 22.48
C SER A 203 2.48 0.39 23.14
N THR A 204 2.68 -0.89 22.82
CA THR A 204 3.98 -1.55 22.99
C THR A 204 4.40 -2.13 21.65
N PHE A 205 5.69 -2.03 21.37
CA PHE A 205 6.27 -2.52 20.12
C PHE A 205 7.48 -3.40 20.44
N THR A 206 7.50 -4.59 19.86
CA THR A 206 8.57 -5.57 20.08
C THR A 206 8.91 -6.25 18.77
N CYS A 207 10.18 -6.58 18.57
CA CYS A 207 10.64 -7.36 17.42
C CYS A 207 11.57 -8.48 17.87
N SER A 208 11.66 -9.52 17.03
CA SER A 208 12.59 -10.65 17.22
C SER A 208 14.04 -10.32 16.88
N ALA A 209 14.27 -9.19 16.23
CA ALA A 209 15.58 -8.70 15.84
C ALA A 209 16.42 -8.26 17.04
N ASP A 210 17.73 -8.27 16.88
CA ASP A 210 18.65 -7.75 17.89
C ASP A 210 18.59 -6.22 17.95
N ILE A 211 18.65 -5.68 19.16
CA ILE A 211 18.74 -4.23 19.37
C ILE A 211 20.21 -3.81 19.23
N GLU A 212 20.49 -2.94 18.26
CA GLU A 212 21.81 -2.33 18.09
C GLU A 212 21.86 -0.97 18.80
N ALA A 213 22.99 -0.69 19.46
CA ALA A 213 23.27 0.57 20.14
C ALA A 213 22.18 1.07 21.13
N THR A 214 21.29 0.19 21.60
CA THR A 214 20.12 0.49 22.47
C THR A 214 19.05 1.39 21.85
N THR A 215 19.12 1.68 20.56
CA THR A 215 18.27 2.69 19.91
C THR A 215 17.37 2.16 18.82
N ALA A 216 17.69 1.01 18.21
CA ALA A 216 16.91 0.44 17.11
C ALA A 216 17.09 -1.08 16.99
N TYR A 217 16.10 -1.75 16.42
CA TYR A 217 16.21 -3.11 15.93
C TYR A 217 16.99 -3.13 14.61
N ARG A 218 18.00 -3.98 14.50
CA ARG A 218 18.76 -4.17 13.25
C ARG A 218 18.02 -5.13 12.34
N LEU A 219 17.81 -4.72 11.10
CA LEU A 219 17.23 -5.51 10.02
C LEU A 219 18.32 -5.80 8.98
N ASP A 220 18.90 -7.00 9.03
CA ASP A 220 19.85 -7.42 8.01
C ASP A 220 19.13 -7.58 6.66
N GLU A 221 19.83 -7.24 5.57
CA GLU A 221 19.25 -7.28 4.22
C GLU A 221 18.77 -8.70 3.88
N GLY A 222 17.53 -8.82 3.44
CA GLY A 222 16.90 -10.08 3.06
C GLY A 222 16.35 -10.90 4.22
N ASP A 223 16.65 -10.52 5.47
CA ASP A 223 16.15 -11.23 6.65
C ASP A 223 14.77 -10.70 7.06
N ALA A 224 13.81 -11.62 7.16
CA ALA A 224 12.48 -11.33 7.67
C ALA A 224 12.47 -11.41 9.20
N VAL A 225 12.09 -10.32 9.86
CA VAL A 225 11.94 -10.24 11.32
C VAL A 225 10.47 -10.19 11.69
N THR A 226 10.11 -10.84 12.80
CA THR A 226 8.74 -10.78 13.31
C THR A 226 8.65 -9.71 14.39
N CYS A 227 7.71 -8.79 14.22
CA CYS A 227 7.38 -7.75 15.16
C CYS A 227 5.93 -7.89 15.64
N THR A 228 5.63 -7.30 16.79
CA THR A 228 4.28 -7.22 17.35
C THR A 228 4.05 -5.81 17.82
N LEU A 229 3.05 -5.16 17.22
CA LEU A 229 2.49 -3.91 17.67
C LEU A 229 1.24 -4.23 18.50
N GLN A 230 1.31 -3.98 19.80
CA GLN A 230 0.15 -4.03 20.67
C GLN A 230 -0.38 -2.61 20.89
N VAL A 231 -1.63 -2.37 20.55
CA VAL A 231 -2.31 -1.08 20.76
C VAL A 231 -3.45 -1.26 21.74
N ILE A 232 -3.42 -0.52 22.83
CA ILE A 232 -4.47 -0.50 23.85
C ILE A 232 -5.26 0.78 23.67
N LEU A 233 -6.54 0.65 23.33
CA LEU A 233 -7.49 1.75 23.25
C LEU A 233 -8.35 1.76 24.52
N THR A 234 -8.34 2.89 25.24
CA THR A 234 -9.23 3.12 26.38
C THR A 234 -10.34 4.07 25.97
N VAL A 235 -11.58 3.61 26.10
CA VAL A 235 -12.77 4.38 25.73
C VAL A 235 -13.53 4.80 26.99
N PRO A 236 -13.96 6.08 27.12
CA PRO A 236 -14.78 6.53 28.24
C PRO A 236 -16.14 5.83 28.33
N GLU A 237 -16.73 5.80 29.52
CA GLU A 237 -18.08 5.32 29.76
C GLU A 237 -19.11 6.01 28.83
N ASN A 238 -20.08 5.25 28.33
CA ASN A 238 -21.19 5.65 27.46
C ASN A 238 -20.84 5.92 25.99
N LEU A 239 -19.67 5.49 25.51
CA LEU A 239 -19.39 5.45 24.07
C LEU A 239 -19.65 4.03 23.53
N ALA A 240 -20.56 3.94 22.57
CA ALA A 240 -20.72 2.76 21.73
C ALA A 240 -20.21 3.10 20.33
N THR A 241 -19.08 2.54 19.94
CA THR A 241 -18.45 2.79 18.64
C THR A 241 -17.77 1.54 18.13
N SER A 242 -17.67 1.42 16.80
CA SER A 242 -16.88 0.39 16.14
C SER A 242 -15.59 1.02 15.66
N MET A 243 -14.48 0.65 16.31
CA MET A 243 -13.16 1.21 16.02
C MET A 243 -12.27 0.15 15.36
N ARG A 244 -11.33 0.60 14.54
CA ARG A 244 -10.20 -0.21 14.06
C ARG A 244 -8.90 0.56 14.28
N VAL A 245 -7.81 -0.16 14.41
CA VAL A 245 -6.44 0.38 14.26
C VAL A 245 -6.05 0.33 12.78
N HIS A 246 -5.39 1.38 12.33
CA HIS A 246 -4.79 1.53 11.00
C HIS A 246 -3.30 1.84 11.21
N VAL A 247 -2.40 1.06 10.62
CA VAL A 247 -0.95 1.32 10.63
C VAL A 247 -0.63 2.08 9.35
N GLU A 248 -0.11 3.30 9.45
CA GLU A 248 -0.01 4.20 8.29
C GLU A 248 1.36 4.14 7.62
N GLY A 249 2.42 4.02 8.41
CA GLY A 249 3.78 4.17 7.92
C GLY A 249 4.79 3.41 8.76
N VAL A 250 5.91 3.12 8.12
CA VAL A 250 7.10 2.54 8.73
C VAL A 250 8.27 3.50 8.55
N GLN A 251 9.03 3.71 9.60
CA GLN A 251 10.25 4.51 9.56
C GLN A 251 11.46 3.63 9.83
N THR A 252 12.44 3.72 8.94
CA THR A 252 13.73 3.05 9.08
C THR A 252 14.89 4.00 8.85
N TYR A 253 16.07 3.57 9.29
CA TYR A 253 17.29 4.34 9.25
C TYR A 253 18.42 3.52 8.64
N LEU A 254 19.41 4.20 8.07
CA LEU A 254 20.73 3.63 7.81
C LEU A 254 21.59 3.62 9.09
N ALA A 255 22.69 2.87 9.11
CA ALA A 255 23.58 2.83 10.28
C ALA A 255 24.11 4.23 10.67
N ALA A 256 24.45 5.04 9.67
CA ALA A 256 24.97 6.40 9.87
C ALA A 256 23.92 7.34 10.51
N ALA A 257 22.65 7.08 10.23
CA ALA A 257 21.51 7.88 10.68
C ALA A 257 21.18 7.71 12.16
N LEU A 258 21.52 6.56 12.76
CA LEU A 258 21.20 6.25 14.16
C LEU A 258 21.81 7.21 15.18
N ALA A 259 22.93 7.85 14.85
CA ALA A 259 23.63 8.75 15.76
C ALA A 259 23.14 10.21 15.67
N ASP A 260 22.75 10.64 14.46
CA ASP A 260 22.57 12.06 14.13
C ASP A 260 21.14 12.39 13.63
N GLY A 261 20.28 11.38 13.41
CA GLY A 261 18.91 11.56 12.93
C GLY A 261 18.78 12.09 11.49
N VAL A 262 19.85 11.97 10.70
CA VAL A 262 19.91 12.32 9.27
C VAL A 262 19.85 11.03 8.45
N ASP A 263 19.28 11.03 7.24
CA ASP A 263 19.08 9.83 6.38
C ASP A 263 18.03 8.82 6.93
N GLU A 264 16.86 9.36 7.28
CA GLU A 264 15.65 8.58 7.54
C GLU A 264 14.96 8.20 6.23
N LEU A 265 14.45 6.96 6.18
CA LEU A 265 13.51 6.52 5.16
C LEU A 265 12.17 6.30 5.84
N ILE A 266 11.22 7.15 5.50
CA ILE A 266 9.83 7.01 5.93
C ILE A 266 9.05 6.47 4.73
N GLN A 267 8.43 5.30 4.89
CA GLN A 267 7.62 4.66 3.85
C GLN A 267 6.16 4.60 4.31
N SER A 268 5.27 5.14 3.49
CA SER A 268 3.84 4.88 3.61
C SER A 268 3.55 3.42 3.31
N LEU A 269 2.69 2.79 4.11
CA LEU A 269 2.26 1.42 3.87
C LEU A 269 1.11 1.43 2.85
N THR A 270 1.33 0.81 1.70
CA THR A 270 0.38 0.78 0.58
C THR A 270 0.20 -0.67 0.06
N PRO A 271 -1.02 -1.08 -0.31
CA PRO A 271 -2.28 -0.34 -0.17
C PRO A 271 -2.67 -0.18 1.32
N VAL A 272 -3.27 0.94 1.67
CA VAL A 272 -3.55 1.32 3.07
C VAL A 272 -4.51 0.32 3.75
N GLU A 273 -5.36 -0.31 2.96
CA GLU A 273 -6.38 -1.29 3.36
C GLU A 273 -5.76 -2.58 3.94
N ASP A 274 -4.57 -2.96 3.47
CA ASP A 274 -3.86 -4.15 3.94
C ASP A 274 -3.27 -3.98 5.34
N PHE A 275 -3.18 -2.74 5.82
CA PHE A 275 -2.60 -2.38 7.12
C PHE A 275 -3.65 -1.91 8.12
N GLN A 276 -4.91 -2.30 7.90
CA GLN A 276 -6.04 -2.04 8.77
C GLN A 276 -6.51 -3.29 9.50
N THR A 277 -6.76 -3.15 10.80
CA THR A 277 -7.46 -4.18 11.57
C THR A 277 -8.95 -4.21 11.21
N GLY A 278 -9.63 -5.32 11.55
CA GLY A 278 -11.09 -5.36 11.49
C GLY A 278 -11.72 -4.43 12.53
N TYR A 279 -12.91 -3.89 12.22
CA TYR A 279 -13.67 -3.11 13.18
C TYR A 279 -14.10 -3.96 14.38
N LYS A 280 -13.80 -3.45 15.58
CA LYS A 280 -14.26 -3.99 16.84
C LYS A 280 -15.28 -3.06 17.47
N PHE A 281 -16.48 -3.60 17.71
CA PHE A 281 -17.48 -2.89 18.49
C PHE A 281 -17.08 -2.84 19.96
N ILE A 282 -17.05 -1.64 20.51
CA ILE A 282 -16.66 -1.32 21.88
C ILE A 282 -17.89 -0.77 22.59
N THR A 283 -18.27 -1.39 23.70
CA THR A 283 -19.36 -0.93 24.58
C THR A 283 -18.90 -0.98 26.02
N SER A 284 -19.05 0.14 26.73
CA SER A 284 -18.98 0.22 28.20
C SER A 284 -20.26 -0.28 28.84
#